data_AF-A0A8H4UP57-F1
#
_entry.id   AF-A0A8H4UP57-F1
#
_cell.length_a   1.000
_cell.length_b   1.000
_cell.length_c   1.000
_cell.angle_alpha   90.00
_cell.angle_beta   90.00
_cell.angle_gamma   90.00
#
_symmetry.space_group_name_H-M   'P 1'
#
loop_
_entity.id
_entity.type
_entity.pdbx_description
1 polymer ?
#
loop_
_entity_poly.entity_id
_entity_poly.type
_entity_poly.pdbx_seq_one_letter_code
_entity_poly.pdbx_strand_id
1 'polypeptide(L)'
;SGESPKSAVKHIIEQAATEIVKAYVLESNTTNATDTPTWSREQAWYLIKTIAENKKGTVPYSHIMVSDLFNDADGERTLSALEQKELITVSTVNGRPATIRPGRPIYHAAFKYLTQDDILRNRLDLGIAREMIKRENEKIAKYENELHLMGDPEKYPTTVGWRLRSVADSLRDANWKLKEYESEKKRLVKFLKTAE
;
A
#
# COMPACT_ATOMS: atom_id res chain seq x y z
N SER A 1 -27.55 -12.54 31.39
CA SER A 1 -27.00 -13.73 30.73
C SER A 1 -25.51 -13.52 30.52
N GLY A 2 -24.67 -14.36 31.12
CA GLY A 2 -23.22 -14.16 31.18
C GLY A 2 -22.52 -14.63 29.92
N GLU A 3 -22.11 -13.68 29.07
CA GLU A 3 -21.09 -13.96 28.07
C GLU A 3 -19.77 -14.30 28.76
N SER A 4 -19.07 -15.32 28.26
CA SER A 4 -17.74 -15.62 28.77
C SER A 4 -16.78 -14.45 28.45
N PRO A 5 -15.82 -14.10 29.32
CA PRO A 5 -14.86 -13.02 29.06
C PRO A 5 -14.12 -13.16 27.72
N LYS A 6 -13.91 -14.40 27.25
CA LYS A 6 -13.30 -14.68 25.94
C LYS A 6 -14.21 -14.30 24.77
N SER A 7 -15.51 -14.55 24.88
CA SER A 7 -16.50 -14.17 23.86
C SER A 7 -16.60 -12.66 23.76
N ALA A 8 -16.63 -11.96 24.90
CA ALA A 8 -16.67 -10.50 24.94
C ALA A 8 -15.44 -9.87 24.26
N VAL A 9 -14.23 -10.40 24.52
CA VAL A 9 -13.00 -9.93 23.85
C VAL A 9 -13.07 -10.15 22.33
N LYS A 10 -13.56 -11.30 21.88
CA LYS A 10 -13.72 -11.60 20.45
C LYS A 10 -14.67 -10.60 19.78
N HIS A 11 -15.82 -10.31 20.40
CA HIS A 11 -16.77 -9.33 19.88
C HIS A 11 -16.19 -7.92 19.81
N ILE A 12 -15.39 -7.50 20.80
CA ILE A 12 -14.70 -6.21 20.78
C ILE A 12 -13.71 -6.14 19.60
N ILE A 13 -12.98 -7.23 19.32
CA ILE A 13 -12.07 -7.30 18.17
C ILE A 13 -12.85 -7.22 16.84
N GLU A 14 -13.95 -7.97 16.71
CA GLU A 14 -14.80 -7.97 15.51
C GLU A 14 -15.43 -6.59 15.26
N GLN A 15 -15.87 -5.91 16.32
CA GLN A 15 -16.39 -4.55 16.24
C GLN A 15 -15.30 -3.57 15.78
N ALA A 16 -14.12 -3.60 16.42
CA ALA A 16 -13.01 -2.74 16.02
C ALA A 16 -12.58 -2.99 14.56
N ALA A 17 -12.56 -4.24 14.13
CA ALA A 17 -12.28 -4.61 12.74
C ALA A 17 -13.31 -4.01 11.76
N THR A 18 -14.59 -4.06 12.11
CA THR A 18 -15.67 -3.45 11.32
C THR A 18 -15.53 -1.94 11.23
N GLU A 19 -15.20 -1.28 12.34
CA GLU A 19 -14.94 0.17 12.38
C GLU A 19 -13.77 0.54 11.48
N ILE A 20 -12.67 -0.21 11.52
CA ILE A 20 -11.50 0.01 10.68
C ILE A 20 -11.85 -0.09 9.19
N VAL A 21 -12.57 -1.14 8.78
CA VAL A 21 -12.93 -1.32 7.37
C VAL A 21 -13.83 -0.19 6.90
N LYS A 22 -14.82 0.22 7.69
CA LYS A 22 -15.69 1.34 7.33
C LYS A 22 -14.90 2.64 7.17
N ALA A 23 -14.16 3.03 8.20
CA ALA A 23 -13.51 4.34 8.27
C ALA A 23 -12.31 4.52 7.31
N TYR A 24 -11.55 3.46 7.02
CA TYR A 24 -10.29 3.58 6.28
C TYR A 24 -10.30 2.91 4.91
N VAL A 25 -11.21 1.96 4.68
CA VAL A 25 -11.24 1.13 3.48
C VAL A 25 -12.48 1.40 2.64
N LEU A 26 -13.65 1.66 3.22
CA LEU A 26 -14.89 1.85 2.48
C LEU A 26 -15.23 3.33 2.24
N GLU A 27 -15.18 4.14 3.30
CA GLU A 27 -15.53 5.56 3.25
C GLU A 27 -14.56 6.36 2.37
N SER A 28 -15.11 7.31 1.62
CA SER A 28 -14.30 8.30 0.91
C SER A 28 -13.71 9.27 1.93
N ASN A 29 -12.40 9.30 2.07
CA ASN A 29 -11.63 10.20 2.92
C ASN A 29 -11.40 11.58 2.27
N THR A 30 -12.40 12.03 1.52
CA THR A 30 -12.48 13.35 0.88
C THR A 30 -13.55 14.17 1.59
N THR A 31 -13.25 15.40 1.96
CA THR A 31 -14.22 16.33 2.56
C THR A 31 -15.21 16.88 1.53
N ASN A 32 -14.77 17.04 0.27
CA ASN A 32 -15.60 17.43 -0.87
C ASN A 32 -15.35 16.49 -2.05
N ALA A 33 -16.33 16.35 -2.95
CA ALA A 33 -16.25 15.46 -4.12
C ALA A 33 -15.11 15.80 -5.11
N THR A 34 -14.53 17.00 -5.01
CA THR A 34 -13.42 17.48 -5.84
C THR A 34 -12.05 17.34 -5.19
N ASP A 35 -11.99 17.02 -3.89
CA ASP A 35 -10.72 16.93 -3.17
C ASP A 35 -10.04 15.61 -3.45
N THR A 36 -8.71 15.63 -3.58
CA THR A 36 -7.94 14.40 -3.66
C THR A 36 -8.00 13.68 -2.29
N PRO A 37 -8.33 12.38 -2.26
CA PRO A 37 -8.35 11.61 -1.02
C PRO A 37 -7.00 11.70 -0.29
N THR A 38 -7.05 11.86 1.03
CA THR A 38 -5.84 12.04 1.88
C THR A 38 -4.96 10.78 1.99
N TRP A 39 -5.53 9.62 1.67
CA TRP A 39 -4.89 8.31 1.54
C TRP A 39 -5.67 7.44 0.55
N SER A 40 -5.02 6.48 -0.09
CA SER A 40 -5.70 5.44 -0.86
C SER A 40 -6.10 4.26 0.04
N ARG A 41 -7.12 3.50 -0.38
CA ARG A 41 -7.53 2.27 0.32
C ARG A 41 -6.36 1.28 0.39
N GLU A 42 -5.56 1.25 -0.67
CA GLU A 42 -4.35 0.46 -0.83
C GLU A 42 -3.28 0.84 0.21
N GLN A 43 -3.04 2.14 0.44
CA GLN A 43 -2.11 2.62 1.48
C GLN A 43 -2.58 2.23 2.89
N ALA A 44 -3.87 2.41 3.21
CA ALA A 44 -4.41 2.01 4.50
C ALA A 44 -4.32 0.49 4.72
N TRP A 45 -4.70 -0.30 3.71
CA TRP A 45 -4.60 -1.76 3.76
C TRP A 45 -3.15 -2.24 3.89
N TYR A 46 -2.21 -1.63 3.17
CA TYR A 46 -0.80 -1.95 3.29
C TYR A 46 -0.28 -1.76 4.72
N LEU A 47 -0.63 -0.67 5.39
CA LEU A 47 -0.27 -0.43 6.79
C LEU A 47 -0.90 -1.47 7.72
N ILE A 48 -2.20 -1.74 7.58
CA ILE A 48 -2.92 -2.74 8.37
C ILE A 48 -2.22 -4.10 8.27
N LYS A 49 -1.93 -4.54 7.04
CA LYS A 49 -1.27 -5.83 6.77
C LYS A 49 0.15 -5.87 7.33
N THR A 50 0.96 -4.85 7.05
CA THR A 50 2.36 -4.80 7.47
C THR A 50 2.49 -4.80 9.00
N ILE A 51 1.58 -4.12 9.71
CA ILE A 51 1.55 -4.10 11.18
C ILE A 51 1.01 -5.43 11.75
N ALA A 52 -0.02 -6.02 11.12
CA ALA A 52 -0.61 -7.30 11.54
C ALA A 52 0.41 -8.44 11.49
N GLU A 53 1.17 -8.52 10.40
CA GLU A 53 2.19 -9.55 10.14
C GLU A 53 3.40 -9.41 11.09
N ASN A 54 3.63 -8.20 11.62
CA ASN A 54 4.65 -7.99 12.64
C ASN A 54 4.20 -8.54 14.01
N LYS A 55 4.97 -9.48 14.57
CA LYS A 55 4.68 -10.10 15.87
C LYS A 55 4.50 -9.10 17.01
N LYS A 56 5.27 -8.01 17.01
CA LYS A 56 5.23 -6.94 18.03
C LYS A 56 4.21 -5.84 17.69
N GLY A 57 3.55 -5.91 16.54
CA GLY A 57 2.62 -4.87 16.08
C GLY A 57 3.29 -3.51 15.88
N THR A 58 4.60 -3.49 15.62
CA THR A 58 5.36 -2.25 15.48
C THR A 58 6.34 -2.41 14.32
N VAL A 59 6.33 -1.44 13.41
CA VAL A 59 7.13 -1.46 12.17
C VAL A 59 8.00 -0.20 12.10
N PRO A 60 9.23 -0.27 11.56
CA PRO A 60 10.04 0.93 11.37
C PRO A 60 9.36 1.92 10.42
N TYR A 61 9.38 3.21 10.75
CA TYR A 61 8.80 4.25 9.91
C TYR A 61 9.44 4.27 8.51
N SER A 62 10.76 4.15 8.45
CA SER A 62 11.53 4.10 7.20
C SER A 62 11.12 2.94 6.29
N HIS A 63 10.71 1.80 6.85
CA HIS A 63 10.27 0.65 6.06
C HIS A 63 8.99 0.95 5.27
N ILE A 64 8.09 1.74 5.85
CA ILE A 64 6.88 2.19 5.16
C ILE A 64 7.24 3.25 4.12
N MET A 65 8.07 4.24 4.46
CA MET A 65 8.43 5.34 3.55
C MET A 65 9.12 4.91 2.26
N VAL A 66 9.89 3.81 2.26
CA VAL A 66 10.53 3.30 1.05
C VAL A 66 9.66 2.34 0.25
N SER A 67 8.46 2.01 0.74
CA SER A 67 7.54 1.13 0.03
C SER A 67 6.95 1.81 -1.20
N ASP A 68 6.62 1.02 -2.22
CA ASP A 68 6.11 1.56 -3.49
C ASP A 68 4.80 2.36 -3.36
N LEU A 69 4.07 2.23 -2.25
CA LEU A 69 2.82 2.95 -1.98
C LEU A 69 3.02 4.28 -1.22
N PHE A 70 4.22 4.53 -0.68
CA PHE A 70 4.51 5.70 0.17
C PHE A 70 5.81 6.41 -0.21
N ASN A 71 6.48 5.97 -1.28
CA ASN A 71 7.74 6.56 -1.75
C ASN A 71 7.56 7.86 -2.56
N ASP A 72 6.31 8.32 -2.73
CA ASP A 72 5.97 9.60 -3.33
C ASP A 72 5.97 10.73 -2.29
N ALA A 73 5.93 11.98 -2.78
CA ALA A 73 5.97 13.17 -1.92
C ALA A 73 4.79 13.25 -0.95
N ASP A 74 3.71 12.52 -1.21
CA ASP A 74 2.50 12.51 -0.40
C ASP A 74 2.55 11.47 0.75
N GLY A 75 3.54 10.58 0.78
CA GLY A 75 3.65 9.52 1.79
C GLY A 75 3.62 10.02 3.24
N GLU A 76 4.39 11.08 3.56
CA GLU A 76 4.41 11.67 4.91
C GLU A 76 3.06 12.31 5.28
N ARG A 77 2.43 12.97 4.30
CA ARG A 77 1.10 13.58 4.47
C ARG A 77 0.04 12.51 4.73
N THR A 78 0.09 11.41 3.99
CA THR A 78 -0.79 10.27 4.20
C THR A 78 -0.61 9.65 5.58
N LEU A 79 0.63 9.43 6.03
CA LEU A 79 0.89 8.89 7.38
C LEU A 79 0.40 9.84 8.47
N SER A 80 0.61 11.14 8.30
CA SER A 80 0.11 12.16 9.23
C SER A 80 -1.43 12.16 9.30
N ALA A 81 -2.12 12.03 8.16
CA ALA A 81 -3.58 11.96 8.11
C ALA A 81 -4.12 10.69 8.78
N LEU A 82 -3.47 9.54 8.56
CA LEU A 82 -3.84 8.27 9.18
C LEU A 82 -3.56 8.25 10.69
N GLU A 83 -2.53 8.97 11.14
CA GLU A 83 -2.28 9.21 12.56
C GLU A 83 -3.35 10.12 13.19
N GLN A 84 -3.71 11.22 12.53
CA GLN A 84 -4.78 12.12 12.99
C GLN A 84 -6.13 11.43 13.09
N LYS A 85 -6.39 10.43 12.24
CA LYS A 85 -7.59 9.61 12.29
C LYS A 85 -7.52 8.45 13.29
N GLU A 86 -6.37 8.25 13.93
CA GLU A 86 -6.10 7.22 14.94
C GLU A 86 -5.99 5.79 14.39
N LEU A 87 -5.78 5.57 13.08
CA LEU A 87 -5.47 4.23 12.58
C LEU A 87 -4.12 3.75 13.14
N ILE A 88 -3.14 4.65 13.12
CA ILE A 88 -1.76 4.41 13.54
C ILE A 88 -1.32 5.47 14.55
N THR A 89 -0.21 5.19 15.22
CA THR A 89 0.57 6.20 15.96
C THR A 89 2.02 6.11 15.51
N VAL A 90 2.63 7.27 15.30
CA VAL A 90 4.05 7.42 15.00
C VAL A 90 4.78 7.75 16.29
N SER A 91 5.81 6.96 16.61
CA SER A 91 6.68 7.21 17.77
C SER A 91 7.94 7.91 17.31
N THR A 92 8.36 8.94 18.04
CA THR A 92 9.51 9.77 17.70
C THR A 92 10.69 9.43 18.63
N VAL A 93 11.89 9.29 18.05
CA VAL A 93 13.14 9.08 18.80
C VAL A 93 14.14 10.10 18.28
N ASN A 94 14.76 10.87 19.18
CA ASN A 94 15.71 11.94 18.82
C ASN A 94 15.16 12.95 17.80
N GLY A 95 13.89 13.33 17.94
CA GLY A 95 13.25 14.33 17.08
C GLY A 95 12.87 13.84 15.67
N ARG A 96 13.02 12.55 15.36
CA ARG A 96 12.57 11.97 14.08
C ARG A 96 11.58 10.81 14.25
N PRO A 97 10.62 10.62 13.32
CA PRO A 97 9.79 9.43 13.26
C PRO A 97 10.63 8.16 13.25
N ALA A 98 10.34 7.24 14.17
CA ALA A 98 11.13 6.02 14.34
C ALA A 98 10.30 4.77 14.03
N THR A 99 9.12 4.64 14.66
CA THR A 99 8.29 3.44 14.53
C THR A 99 6.81 3.78 14.39
N ILE A 100 6.09 2.96 13.65
CA ILE A 100 4.65 3.01 13.48
C ILE A 100 4.03 1.83 14.22
N ARG A 101 2.99 2.09 15.00
CA ARG A 101 2.19 1.09 15.73
C ARG A 101 0.70 1.38 15.55
N PRO A 102 -0.21 0.45 15.89
CA PRO A 102 -1.64 0.74 15.87
C PRO A 102 -2.00 1.93 16.78
N GLY A 103 -2.97 2.72 16.36
CA GLY A 103 -3.42 3.90 17.09
C GLY A 103 -4.10 3.55 18.42
N ARG A 104 -4.77 2.40 18.48
CA ARG A 104 -5.42 1.87 19.68
C ARG A 104 -4.87 0.49 20.06
N PRO A 105 -4.76 0.13 21.35
CA PRO A 105 -4.24 -1.18 21.77
C PRO A 105 -4.95 -2.38 21.14
N ILE A 106 -6.28 -2.27 20.94
CA ILE A 106 -7.10 -3.32 20.33
C ILE A 106 -6.85 -3.49 18.83
N TYR A 107 -6.32 -2.47 18.15
CA TYR A 107 -6.17 -2.47 16.69
C TYR A 107 -5.16 -3.49 16.20
N HIS A 108 -4.14 -3.89 16.99
CA HIS A 108 -3.26 -4.97 16.53
C HIS A 108 -4.03 -6.29 16.36
N ALA A 109 -4.90 -6.60 17.32
CA ALA A 109 -5.73 -7.79 17.25
C ALA A 109 -6.78 -7.69 16.13
N ALA A 110 -7.37 -6.50 15.95
CA ALA A 110 -8.30 -6.25 14.84
C ALA A 110 -7.61 -6.34 13.46
N PHE A 111 -6.40 -5.80 13.30
CA PHE A 111 -5.63 -5.93 12.06
C PHE A 111 -5.33 -7.40 11.75
N LYS A 112 -4.90 -8.17 12.76
CA LYS A 112 -4.69 -9.62 12.61
C LYS A 112 -5.97 -10.34 12.18
N TYR A 113 -7.09 -10.04 12.84
CA TYR A 113 -8.39 -10.59 12.50
C TYR A 113 -8.77 -10.29 11.04
N LEU A 114 -8.61 -9.03 10.60
CA LEU A 114 -8.86 -8.62 9.22
C LEU A 114 -7.97 -9.35 8.21
N THR A 115 -6.70 -9.57 8.52
CA THR A 115 -5.76 -10.27 7.62
C THR A 115 -5.97 -11.79 7.57
N GLN A 116 -6.78 -12.35 8.48
CA GLN A 116 -7.15 -13.76 8.50
C GLN A 116 -8.39 -14.06 7.64
N ASP A 117 -9.16 -13.03 7.27
CA ASP A 117 -10.24 -13.17 6.30
C ASP A 117 -9.63 -13.20 4.89
N ASP A 118 -9.54 -14.39 4.31
CA ASP A 118 -8.93 -14.59 2.99
C ASP A 118 -9.70 -13.85 1.88
N ILE A 119 -11.03 -13.74 1.95
CA ILE A 119 -11.82 -13.05 0.93
C ILE A 119 -11.52 -11.56 0.97
N LEU A 120 -11.58 -10.95 2.15
CA LEU A 120 -11.26 -9.54 2.33
C LEU A 120 -9.80 -9.26 1.94
N ARG A 121 -8.86 -10.07 2.43
CA ARG A 121 -7.42 -9.94 2.13
C ARG A 121 -7.16 -9.98 0.64
N ASN A 122 -7.65 -11.01 -0.07
CA ASN A 122 -7.42 -11.15 -1.51
C ASN A 122 -8.07 -10.01 -2.31
N ARG A 123 -9.24 -9.52 -1.88
CA ARG A 123 -9.91 -8.38 -2.51
C ARG A 123 -9.08 -7.09 -2.39
N LEU A 124 -8.50 -6.82 -1.22
CA LEU A 124 -7.71 -5.61 -0.98
C LEU A 124 -6.29 -5.72 -1.57
N ASP A 125 -5.67 -6.89 -1.50
CA ASP A 125 -4.40 -7.18 -2.19
C ASP A 125 -4.54 -7.04 -3.71
N LEU A 126 -5.71 -7.36 -4.28
CA LEU A 126 -6.00 -7.14 -5.69
C LEU A 126 -6.05 -5.65 -6.05
N GLY A 127 -6.50 -4.80 -5.12
CA GLY A 127 -6.43 -3.33 -5.25
C GLY A 127 -4.99 -2.86 -5.36
N ILE A 128 -4.13 -3.29 -4.44
CA ILE A 128 -2.69 -2.98 -4.47
C ILE A 128 -2.05 -3.44 -5.79
N ALA A 129 -2.29 -4.69 -6.20
CA ALA A 129 -1.72 -5.22 -7.45
C ALA A 129 -2.14 -4.40 -8.68
N ARG A 130 -3.38 -3.91 -8.74
CA ARG A 130 -3.86 -3.05 -9.83
C ARG A 130 -3.18 -1.69 -9.84
N GLU A 131 -3.02 -1.05 -8.67
CA GLU A 131 -2.32 0.22 -8.56
C GLU A 131 -0.85 0.08 -8.95
N MET A 132 -0.19 -1.00 -8.52
CA MET A 132 1.20 -1.28 -8.90
C MET A 132 1.36 -1.51 -10.41
N ILE A 133 0.43 -2.24 -11.04
CA ILE A 133 0.40 -2.39 -12.51
C ILE A 133 0.25 -1.04 -13.20
N LYS A 134 -0.62 -0.17 -12.70
CA LYS A 134 -0.81 1.17 -13.26
C LYS A 134 0.48 1.99 -13.18
N ARG A 135 1.11 2.04 -12.01
CA ARG A 135 2.39 2.75 -11.77
C ARG A 135 3.51 2.23 -12.67
N GLU A 136 3.66 0.92 -12.83
CA GLU A 136 4.70 0.35 -13.71
C GLU A 136 4.43 0.64 -15.19
N ASN A 137 3.17 0.60 -15.65
CA ASN A 137 2.84 1.01 -17.03
C ASN A 137 3.19 2.48 -17.31
N GLU A 138 2.96 3.38 -16.35
CA GLU A 138 3.35 4.79 -16.48
C GLU A 138 4.87 4.97 -16.57
N LYS A 139 5.65 4.18 -15.81
CA LYS A 139 7.13 4.17 -15.92
C LYS A 139 7.58 3.64 -17.28
N ILE A 140 7.00 2.53 -17.73
CA ILE A 140 7.28 1.93 -19.05
C ILE A 140 7.05 2.95 -20.16
N ALA A 141 5.88 3.61 -20.18
CA ALA A 141 5.56 4.62 -21.19
C ALA A 141 6.57 5.78 -21.19
N LYS A 142 7.04 6.22 -20.00
CA LYS A 142 8.08 7.25 -19.88
C LYS A 142 9.41 6.79 -20.47
N TYR A 143 9.85 5.57 -20.14
CA TYR A 143 11.11 5.03 -20.65
C TYR A 143 11.06 4.76 -22.17
N GLU A 144 9.94 4.24 -22.69
CA GLU A 144 9.73 4.06 -24.13
C GLU A 144 9.77 5.39 -24.88
N ASN A 145 9.14 6.43 -24.35
CA ASN A 145 9.20 7.77 -24.93
C ASN A 145 10.63 8.33 -24.90
N GLU A 146 11.37 8.16 -23.80
CA GLU A 146 12.76 8.60 -23.70
C GLU A 146 13.65 7.88 -24.72
N LEU A 147 13.51 6.55 -24.87
CA LEU A 147 14.24 5.77 -25.88
C LEU A 147 13.90 6.21 -27.30
N HIS A 148 12.62 6.50 -27.58
CA HIS A 148 12.19 7.00 -28.87
C HIS A 148 12.85 8.35 -29.20
N LEU A 149 12.88 9.28 -28.23
CA LEU A 149 13.55 10.58 -28.39
C LEU A 149 15.05 10.42 -28.63
N MET A 150 15.72 9.50 -27.93
CA MET A 150 17.16 9.23 -28.10
C MET A 150 17.51 8.53 -29.43
N GLY A 151 16.52 7.97 -30.11
CA GLY A 151 16.67 7.45 -31.47
C GLY A 151 16.80 8.54 -32.54
N ASP A 152 16.60 9.82 -32.18
CA ASP A 152 16.77 10.98 -33.06
C ASP A 152 18.24 11.47 -33.05
N PRO A 153 19.02 11.19 -34.12
CA PRO A 153 20.44 11.53 -34.19
C PRO A 153 20.71 13.03 -34.32
N GLU A 154 19.71 13.85 -34.70
CA GLU A 154 19.86 15.31 -34.76
C GLU A 154 19.77 15.95 -33.37
N LYS A 155 18.99 15.35 -32.46
CA LYS A 155 18.80 15.85 -31.09
C LYS A 155 19.76 15.25 -30.06
N TYR A 156 20.24 14.02 -30.29
CA TYR A 156 21.10 13.32 -29.34
C TYR A 156 22.40 12.88 -29.99
N PRO A 157 23.54 13.51 -29.64
CA PRO A 157 24.85 13.09 -30.11
C PRO A 157 25.13 11.63 -29.71
N THR A 158 25.92 10.91 -30.52
CA THR A 158 26.31 9.50 -30.30
C THR A 158 27.00 9.21 -28.97
N THR A 159 27.35 10.23 -28.18
CA THR A 159 27.94 10.15 -26.84
C THR A 159 26.94 9.75 -25.74
N VAL A 160 25.64 9.62 -26.01
CA VAL A 160 24.60 9.25 -25.01
C VAL A 160 24.50 7.73 -24.72
N GLY A 161 25.42 6.90 -25.22
CA GLY A 161 25.33 5.44 -25.13
C GLY A 161 25.19 4.88 -23.70
N TRP A 162 25.75 5.53 -22.67
CA TRP A 162 25.55 5.11 -21.28
C TRP A 162 24.11 5.34 -20.80
N ARG A 163 23.50 6.45 -21.22
CA ARG A 163 22.13 6.82 -20.85
C ARG A 163 21.14 5.89 -21.55
N LEU A 164 21.36 5.60 -22.83
CA LEU A 164 20.55 4.63 -23.59
C LEU A 164 20.51 3.27 -22.88
N ARG A 165 21.67 2.76 -22.43
CA ARG A 165 21.75 1.51 -21.66
C ARG A 165 21.00 1.60 -20.33
N SER A 166 21.19 2.68 -19.57
CA SER A 166 20.51 2.89 -18.28
C SER A 166 18.98 2.93 -18.41
N VAL A 167 18.45 3.58 -19.45
CA VAL A 167 17.01 3.61 -19.72
C VAL A 167 16.50 2.23 -20.14
N ALA A 168 17.24 1.51 -20.99
CA ALA A 168 16.90 0.15 -21.40
C ALA A 168 16.88 -0.84 -20.21
N ASP A 169 17.86 -0.74 -19.31
CA ASP A 169 17.89 -1.54 -18.07
C ASP A 169 16.70 -1.18 -17.16
N SER A 170 16.38 0.11 -17.00
CA SER A 170 15.22 0.56 -16.22
C SER A 170 13.89 0.06 -16.80
N LEU A 171 13.76 0.06 -18.14
CA LEU A 171 12.61 -0.50 -18.85
C LEU A 171 12.48 -2.01 -18.65
N ARG A 172 13.61 -2.74 -18.70
CA ARG A 172 13.62 -4.18 -18.42
C ARG A 172 13.13 -4.47 -17.00
N ASP A 173 13.63 -3.73 -16.01
CA ASP A 173 13.28 -3.93 -14.60
C ASP A 173 11.80 -3.59 -14.34
N ALA A 174 11.27 -2.53 -14.95
CA ALA A 174 9.84 -2.18 -14.88
C ALA A 174 8.94 -3.26 -15.51
N ASN A 175 9.33 -3.80 -16.68
CA ASN A 175 8.61 -4.91 -17.32
C ASN A 175 8.63 -6.19 -16.48
N TRP A 176 9.74 -6.48 -15.81
CA TRP A 176 9.84 -7.62 -14.91
C TRP A 176 8.86 -7.49 -13.72
N LYS A 177 8.87 -6.34 -13.05
CA LYS A 177 7.89 -6.03 -11.98
C LYS A 177 6.45 -6.09 -12.46
N LEU A 178 6.16 -5.51 -13.63
CA LEU A 178 4.83 -5.56 -14.24
C LEU A 178 4.35 -7.01 -14.38
N LYS A 179 5.19 -7.90 -14.90
CA LYS A 179 4.88 -9.33 -15.05
C LYS A 179 4.58 -10.01 -13.72
N GLU A 180 5.33 -9.69 -12.66
CA GLU A 180 5.08 -10.22 -11.32
C GLU A 180 3.71 -9.76 -10.80
N TYR A 181 3.41 -8.46 -10.86
CA TYR A 181 2.11 -7.93 -10.44
C TYR A 181 0.95 -8.47 -11.27
N GLU A 182 1.16 -8.72 -12.57
CA GLU A 182 0.15 -9.35 -13.41
C GLU A 182 -0.12 -10.81 -13.03
N SER A 183 0.93 -11.56 -12.68
CA SER A 183 0.82 -12.93 -12.18
C SER A 183 0.07 -12.96 -10.85
N GLU A 184 0.43 -12.05 -9.93
CA GLU A 184 -0.25 -11.84 -8.65
C GLU A 184 -1.74 -11.55 -8.86
N LYS A 185 -2.06 -10.54 -9.68
CA LYS A 185 -3.44 -10.19 -10.06
C LYS A 185 -4.21 -11.42 -10.56
N LYS A 186 -3.61 -12.23 -11.44
CA LYS A 186 -4.25 -13.45 -11.97
C LYS A 186 -4.54 -14.46 -10.86
N ARG A 187 -3.61 -14.68 -9.92
CA ARG A 187 -3.80 -15.58 -8.78
C ARG A 187 -4.93 -15.11 -7.87
N LEU A 188 -4.93 -13.83 -7.50
CA LEU A 188 -5.96 -13.21 -6.64
C LEU A 188 -7.34 -13.28 -7.29
N VAL A 189 -7.45 -12.95 -8.59
CA VAL A 189 -8.72 -13.05 -9.33
C VAL A 189 -9.21 -14.50 -9.41
N LYS A 190 -8.30 -15.47 -9.61
CA LYS A 190 -8.67 -16.89 -9.61
C LYS A 190 -9.26 -17.30 -8.26
N PHE A 191 -8.59 -16.94 -7.16
CA PHE A 191 -9.07 -17.22 -5.81
C PHE A 191 -10.46 -16.64 -5.57
N LEU A 192 -10.67 -15.36 -5.86
CA LEU A 192 -11.95 -14.67 -5.63
C LEU A 192 -13.11 -15.21 -6.48
N LYS A 193 -12.83 -15.86 -7.61
CA LYS A 193 -13.84 -16.53 -8.43
C LYS A 193 -14.25 -17.90 -7.91
N THR A 194 -13.38 -18.54 -7.12
CA THR A 194 -13.59 -19.89 -6.58
C THR A 194 -13.91 -19.90 -5.09
N ALA A 195 -13.75 -18.77 -4.41
CA ALA A 195 -14.11 -18.62 -3.01
C ALA A 195 -15.65 -18.58 -2.87
N GLU A 196 -16.18 -19.48 -2.03
CA GLU A 196 -17.59 -19.51 -1.61
C GLU A 196 -17.83 -18.56 -0.43
#